data_AF-A0A7Z0MJW7-F1
#
_entry.id   AF-A0A7Z0MJW7-F1
#
_cell.length_a   1.000
_cell.length_b   1.000
_cell.length_c   1.000
_cell.angle_alpha   90.00
_cell.angle_beta   90.00
_cell.angle_gamma   90.00
#
_symmetry.space_group_name_H-M   'P 1'
#
loop_
_entity.id
_entity.type
_entity.pdbx_description
1 polymer ?
#
loop_
_entity_poly.entity_id
_entity_poly.type
_entity_poly.pdbx_seq_one_letter_code
_entity_poly.pdbx_strand_id
1 'polypeptide(L)' 'MADFILNWSDAPAGWDWAAQDEDGRWFWYAVAPQLGIGGGVWRAPSRAQQYAGQGQPNTAWHDTLRQRPG' A
#
# COMPACT_ATOMS: atom_id res chain seq x y z
N MET A 1 -10.76 -11.19 14.32
CA MET A 1 -10.61 -10.30 13.13
C MET A 1 -9.56 -10.93 12.26
N ALA A 2 -9.84 -11.14 10.97
CA ALA A 2 -8.87 -11.80 10.09
C ALA A 2 -7.72 -10.82 9.81
N ASP A 3 -6.48 -11.28 9.95
CA ASP A 3 -5.32 -10.52 9.52
C ASP A 3 -5.35 -10.46 7.99
N PHE A 4 -5.43 -9.25 7.43
CA PHE A 4 -5.31 -9.06 5.99
C PHE A 4 -3.88 -9.37 5.57
N ILE A 5 -3.74 -10.34 4.67
CA ILE A 5 -2.48 -10.68 4.03
C ILE A 5 -2.54 -10.12 2.61
N LEU A 6 -1.59 -9.24 2.29
CA LEU A 6 -1.44 -8.71 0.94
C LEU A 6 -1.04 -9.84 -0.01
N ASN A 7 -1.85 -10.10 -1.04
CA ASN A 7 -1.58 -11.09 -2.07
C ASN A 7 -1.44 -10.42 -3.45
N TRP A 8 -0.27 -10.57 -4.08
CA TRP A 8 0.04 -9.97 -5.38
C TRP A 8 -0.81 -10.48 -6.54
N SER A 9 -1.48 -11.63 -6.38
CA SER A 9 -2.44 -12.13 -7.37
C SER A 9 -3.71 -11.26 -7.45
N ASP A 10 -3.99 -10.47 -6.41
CA ASP A 10 -5.13 -9.55 -6.37
C ASP A 10 -4.79 -8.15 -6.94
N ALA A 11 -3.50 -7.88 -7.20
CA ALA A 11 -3.05 -6.62 -7.77
C ALA A 11 -3.41 -6.53 -9.27
N PRO A 12 -3.99 -5.40 -9.75
CA PRO A 12 -4.26 -5.25 -11.17
C PRO A 12 -2.97 -5.26 -12.01
N ALA A 13 -3.09 -5.56 -13.29
CA ALA A 13 -1.94 -5.52 -14.20
C ALA A 13 -1.34 -4.10 -14.27
N GLY A 14 -0.01 -4.00 -14.14
CA GLY A 14 0.72 -2.72 -14.10
C GLY A 14 0.74 -2.03 -12.73
N TRP A 15 0.26 -2.69 -11.68
CA TRP A 15 0.31 -2.19 -10.30
C TRP A 15 1.38 -2.94 -9.51
N ASP A 16 2.61 -2.45 -9.66
CA ASP A 16 3.81 -3.17 -9.18
C ASP A 16 4.29 -2.69 -7.80
N TRP A 17 3.49 -1.89 -7.09
CA TRP A 17 3.86 -1.34 -5.79
C TRP A 17 2.72 -1.52 -4.80
N ALA A 18 3.06 -1.74 -3.54
CA ALA A 18 2.10 -1.85 -2.46
C ALA A 18 2.66 -1.26 -1.17
N ALA A 19 1.82 -0.59 -0.40
CA ALA A 19 2.20 -0.09 0.92
C ALA A 19 0.99 -0.01 1.84
N GLN A 20 1.26 -0.02 3.13
CA GLN A 20 0.30 0.18 4.19
C GLN A 20 0.41 1.60 4.72
N ASP A 21 -0.72 2.24 4.95
CA ASP A 21 -0.84 3.48 5.71
C ASP A 21 -0.87 3.17 7.22
N GLU A 22 -0.63 4.18 8.06
CA GLU A 22 -0.54 4.06 9.51
C GLU A 22 -1.79 3.45 10.15
N ASP A 23 -2.97 3.72 9.58
CA ASP A 23 -4.27 3.22 10.03
C ASP A 23 -4.52 1.74 9.63
N GLY A 24 -3.56 1.12 8.95
CA GLY A 24 -3.61 -0.28 8.55
C GLY A 24 -4.17 -0.51 7.15
N ARG A 25 -4.64 0.53 6.45
CA ARG A 25 -5.14 0.40 5.07
C ARG A 25 -4.00 0.08 4.11
N TRP A 26 -4.23 -0.91 3.26
CA TRP A 26 -3.33 -1.27 2.18
C TRP A 26 -3.80 -0.68 0.86
N PHE A 27 -2.83 -0.26 0.06
CA PHE A 27 -3.06 0.25 -1.28
C PHE A 27 -2.07 -0.37 -2.26
N TRP A 28 -2.56 -0.65 -3.45
CA TRP A 28 -1.75 -0.86 -4.64
C TRP A 28 -1.37 0.49 -5.24
N TYR A 29 -0.23 0.54 -5.91
CA TYR A 29 0.19 1.68 -6.72
C TYR A 29 0.76 1.26 -8.08
N ALA A 30 0.41 2.01 -9.12
CA ALA A 30 0.95 1.82 -10.48
C ALA A 30 2.33 2.46 -10.67
N VAL A 31 2.72 3.37 -9.76
CA VAL A 31 4.04 4.01 -9.72
C VAL A 31 4.54 3.98 -8.27
N ALA A 32 5.85 4.13 -8.07
CA ALA A 32 6.42 4.21 -6.73
C ALA A 32 5.79 5.38 -5.94
N PRO A 33 5.09 5.13 -4.82
CA PRO A 33 4.51 6.19 -4.01
C PRO A 33 5.60 6.89 -3.18
N GLN A 34 5.29 8.08 -2.71
CA GLN A 34 6.14 8.89 -1.84
C GLN A 34 5.54 8.96 -0.43
N LEU A 35 6.41 9.05 0.58
CA LEU A 35 6.01 9.26 1.96
C LEU A 35 5.31 10.62 2.11
N GLY A 36 4.07 10.60 2.61
CA GLY A 36 3.35 11.80 2.99
C GLY A 36 3.88 12.34 4.32
N ILE A 37 4.75 13.37 4.28
CA ILE A 37 5.31 14.00 5.48
C ILE A 37 4.16 14.61 6.30
N GLY A 38 3.83 13.97 7.44
CA GLY A 38 2.88 14.47 8.44
C GLY A 38 1.51 13.80 8.49
N GLY A 39 1.24 12.75 7.71
CA GLY A 39 -0.11 12.19 7.60
C GLY A 39 -0.29 10.68 7.75
N GLY A 40 0.76 9.92 8.02
CA GLY A 40 0.61 8.47 8.17
C GLY A 40 0.23 7.75 6.87
N VAL A 41 0.53 8.32 5.69
CA VAL A 41 0.05 7.79 4.41
C VAL A 41 1.12 7.80 3.32
N TRP A 42 1.00 6.85 2.40
CA TRP A 42 1.70 6.83 1.12
C TRP A 42 0.89 7.55 0.04
N ARG A 43 1.55 8.36 -0.79
CA ARG A 43 0.89 9.13 -1.86
C ARG A 43 1.45 8.84 -3.23
N ALA A 44 0.55 8.69 -4.20
CA ALA A 44 0.86 8.65 -5.62
C ALA A 44 -0.07 9.64 -6.36
N PRO A 45 0.24 9.98 -7.63
CA PRO A 45 -0.66 10.77 -8.46
C PRO A 45 -2.08 10.17 -8.52
N SER A 46 -3.09 11.02 -8.64
CA SER A 46 -4.49 10.59 -8.77
C SER A 46 -4.62 9.58 -9.91
N ARG A 47 -5.38 8.49 -9.68
CA ARG A 47 -5.53 7.29 -10.54
C ARG A 47 -4.43 6.23 -10.45
N ALA A 48 -3.30 6.50 -9.79
CA ALA A 48 -2.23 5.50 -9.57
C ALA A 48 -2.26 4.90 -8.15
N GLN A 49 -3.38 5.01 -7.43
CA GLN A 49 -3.61 4.46 -6.09
C GLN A 49 -4.97 3.73 -6.06
N GLN A 50 -4.99 2.52 -5.51
CA GLN A 50 -6.19 1.69 -5.39
C GLN A 50 -6.18 0.92 -4.07
N TYR A 51 -7.30 0.93 -3.36
CA TYR A 51 -7.43 0.22 -2.10
C TYR A 51 -7.34 -1.31 -2.29
N ALA A 52 -6.53 -1.95 -1.46
CA ALA A 52 -6.27 -3.38 -1.48
C ALA A 52 -6.96 -4.11 -0.32
N GLY A 53 -7.04 -3.50 0.86
CA GLY A 53 -7.65 -4.12 2.03
C GLY A 53 -7.27 -3.46 3.35
N GLN A 54 -7.75 -4.03 4.46
CA GLN A 54 -7.56 -3.50 5.82
C GLN A 54 -6.78 -4.49 6.68
N GLY A 55 -5.55 -4.14 7.04
CA GLY A 55 -4.78 -4.81 8.08
C GLY A 55 -4.94 -4.14 9.44
N GLN A 56 -4.08 -4.53 10.39
CA GLN A 56 -3.95 -3.82 11.66
C GLN A 56 -3.19 -2.49 11.48
N PRO A 57 -3.47 -1.46 12.28
CA PRO A 57 -2.64 -0.27 12.37
C PRO A 57 -1.19 -0.64 12.65
N ASN A 58 -0.26 0.09 12.03
CA ASN A 58 1.16 -0.24 12.06
C ASN A 58 2.00 1.03 12.26
N THR A 59 2.72 1.11 13.38
CA THR A 59 3.61 2.25 13.67
C THR A 59 4.84 2.31 12.77
N ALA A 60 5.24 1.17 12.18
CA ALA A 60 6.31 1.04 11.18
C ALA A 60 5.75 1.02 9.74
N TRP A 61 4.60 1.65 9.49
CA TRP A 61 3.96 1.70 8.17
C TRP A 61 4.88 2.24 7.05
N HIS A 62 5.82 3.13 7.40
CA HIS A 62 6.79 3.72 6.48
C HIS A 62 7.83 2.72 5.94
N ASP A 63 7.93 1.52 6.53
CA ASP A 63 8.80 0.44 6.04
C ASP A 63 8.02 -0.59 5.21
N THR A 64 6.71 -0.39 5.02
CA THR A 64 5.85 -1.39 4.36
C THR A 64 5.83 -1.29 2.83
N LEU A 65 6.51 -0.29 2.24
CA LEU A 65 6.58 -0.16 0.79
C LEU A 65 7.29 -1.38 0.19
N ARG A 66 6.58 -2.08 -0.69
CA ARG A 66 7.05 -3.27 -1.39
C ARG A 66 6.81 -3.12 -2.87
N GLN A 67 7.76 -3.62 -3.67
CA GLN A 67 7.58 -3.82 -5.10
C GLN A 67 7.13 -5.25 -5.36
N ARG A 68 6.30 -5.45 -6.38
CA ARG A 68 5.86 -6.76 -6.84
C ARG A 68 7.08 -7.59 -7.22
N PRO A 69 7.25 -8.81 -6.69
CA PRO A 69 8.29 -9.72 -7.14
C PRO A 69 8.02 -10.12 -8.60
N GLY A 70 9.03 -10.01 -9.44
CA GLY A 70 9.01 -10.47 -10.83
C GLY A 70 9.17 -11.97 -10.97
#